data_AF-A0A2H4SBH1-F1
#
_entry.id   AF-A0A2H4SBH1-F1
#
_cell.length_a   1.000
_cell.length_b   1.000
_cell.length_c   1.000
_cell.angle_alpha   90.00
_cell.angle_beta   90.00
_cell.angle_gamma   90.00
#
_symmetry.space_group_name_H-M   'P 1'
#
loop_
_entity.id
_entity.type
_entity.pdbx_description
1 polymer ?
#
loop_
_entity_poly.entity_id
_entity_poly.type
_entity_poly.pdbx_seq_one_letter_code
_entity_poly.pdbx_strand_id
1 'polypeptide(L)'
;MLLLDYQNVLIQSVLTERFSGAPPASIDQTVSDFDGVTFHISTLPETKTKILLSLQIRCFADLVQYGAEQVLQREYGDYICPVENGYDFSVLIDLENLPEGQEERDALALKFALLKRNAMAAPLEQAYEEHYKLKEEAAKFTSEEAPQDIRNGGQVKAIHYREEEAIYVKAAHDHVTVIFSTVFREETDRVFGKVFIQEFVDARRRAIQNAPQVLFRTDPPLELQGVPGVKSTGTGEIGYVTFVLFPMHLTPQRMEQVISHIQTFRDYFHYHIKASKAYIHSRMRKRTADFLQDRDKSEPNDKRRPIAWDKSLGEVAGPFEAAKQWAPMVVSSLVGLAALQLYANYLRRIPGAAFIKPSAFRKKTLFGRVTSVGDGDGFHLFHTPGGRGVGWGWLRKVPEKRRELKDRTISIRLAGVDAPEGAHFGRPAQPYADEALKWLTNYILHRNVRAHIYKRDQYNRVVATVYVWRFLRHRNVGLELVKRGLATTYEAKSGAEFGGLKDVYEKAEANAKRKRLGMWSGKASEFESPRAYKSRSAGQDSQ
;
A
#
# COMPACT_ATOMS: atom_id res chain seq x y z
N MET A 1 4.38 -5.65 -27.45
CA MET A 1 3.38 -4.55 -27.44
C MET A 1 3.19 -4.09 -26.00
N LEU A 2 3.26 -2.77 -25.73
CA LEU A 2 3.15 -2.21 -24.38
C LEU A 2 1.73 -1.74 -24.05
N LEU A 3 1.02 -1.10 -24.98
CA LEU A 3 -0.42 -0.84 -24.86
C LEU A 3 -1.16 -1.80 -25.79
N LEU A 4 -2.39 -2.17 -25.44
CA LEU A 4 -3.24 -2.94 -26.34
C LEU A 4 -3.94 -1.99 -27.31
N ASP A 5 -4.12 -2.45 -28.55
CA ASP A 5 -4.91 -1.71 -29.54
C ASP A 5 -6.39 -1.71 -29.14
N TYR A 6 -7.12 -0.65 -29.50
CA TYR A 6 -8.54 -0.49 -29.14
C TYR A 6 -9.47 -1.15 -30.14
N GLN A 7 -9.01 -1.27 -31.38
CA GLN A 7 -9.76 -1.81 -32.50
C GLN A 7 -9.44 -3.30 -32.71
N ASN A 8 -10.38 -4.02 -33.30
CA ASN A 8 -10.13 -5.37 -33.74
C ASN A 8 -9.29 -5.37 -35.02
N VAL A 9 -8.00 -5.73 -34.89
CA VAL A 9 -7.02 -5.67 -35.99
C VAL A 9 -7.42 -6.58 -37.16
N LEU A 10 -8.08 -7.71 -36.90
CA LEU A 10 -8.51 -8.62 -37.96
C LEU A 10 -9.67 -8.01 -38.77
N ILE A 11 -10.69 -7.47 -38.10
CA ILE A 11 -11.79 -6.77 -38.77
C ILE A 11 -11.27 -5.60 -39.59
N GLN A 12 -10.37 -4.79 -39.02
CA GLN A 12 -9.76 -3.67 -39.73
C GLN A 12 -9.03 -4.16 -40.98
N SER A 13 -8.18 -5.18 -40.86
CA SER A 13 -7.41 -5.71 -41.98
C SER A 13 -8.32 -6.26 -43.09
N VAL A 14 -9.36 -7.02 -42.73
CA VAL A 14 -10.31 -7.59 -43.71
C VAL A 14 -11.08 -6.47 -44.42
N LEU A 15 -11.57 -5.47 -43.70
CA LEU A 15 -12.32 -4.36 -44.29
C LEU A 15 -11.42 -3.48 -45.18
N THR A 16 -10.22 -3.12 -44.73
CA THR A 16 -9.27 -2.35 -45.54
C THR A 16 -8.90 -3.09 -46.83
N GLU A 17 -8.67 -4.41 -46.76
CA GLU A 17 -8.43 -5.23 -47.96
C GLU A 17 -9.64 -5.18 -48.92
N ARG A 18 -10.87 -5.26 -48.39
CA ARG A 18 -12.09 -5.24 -49.22
C ARG A 18 -12.41 -3.85 -49.78
N PHE A 19 -12.05 -2.77 -49.09
CA PHE A 19 -12.25 -1.40 -49.55
C PHE A 19 -11.20 -0.95 -50.59
N SER A 20 -10.14 -1.74 -50.79
CA SER A 20 -9.07 -1.45 -51.77
C SER A 20 -9.50 -1.55 -53.24
N GLY A 21 -10.74 -1.98 -53.53
CA GLY A 21 -11.24 -2.18 -54.89
C GLY A 21 -10.92 -3.56 -55.48
N ALA A 22 -10.51 -4.51 -54.65
CA ALA A 22 -10.39 -5.92 -55.03
C ALA A 22 -11.74 -6.51 -55.48
N PRO A 23 -11.76 -7.50 -56.40
CA PRO A 23 -13.01 -8.12 -56.85
C PRO A 23 -13.78 -8.73 -55.65
N PRO A 24 -15.12 -8.60 -55.62
CA PRO A 24 -15.93 -9.12 -54.52
C PRO A 24 -15.71 -10.61 -54.28
N ALA A 25 -15.27 -10.96 -53.07
CA ALA A 25 -15.04 -12.33 -52.64
C ALA A 25 -16.03 -12.69 -51.53
N SER A 26 -16.49 -13.95 -51.52
CA SER A 26 -17.34 -14.45 -50.43
C SER A 26 -16.55 -14.50 -49.14
N ILE A 27 -17.14 -13.99 -48.06
CA ILE A 27 -16.57 -14.01 -46.71
C ILE A 27 -17.58 -14.71 -45.82
N ASP A 28 -17.08 -15.57 -44.95
CA ASP A 28 -17.81 -16.18 -43.86
C ASP A 28 -16.78 -16.54 -42.79
N GLN A 29 -16.64 -15.68 -41.79
CA GLN A 29 -15.64 -15.82 -40.74
C GLN A 29 -16.20 -15.39 -39.38
N THR A 30 -15.97 -16.22 -38.38
CA THR A 30 -16.20 -15.89 -36.97
C THR A 30 -14.89 -15.47 -36.32
N VAL A 31 -14.89 -14.30 -35.68
CA VAL A 31 -13.72 -13.69 -35.04
C VAL A 31 -14.00 -13.51 -33.56
N SER A 32 -13.13 -14.05 -32.70
CA SER A 32 -13.21 -13.79 -31.26
C SER A 32 -12.38 -12.57 -30.86
N ASP A 33 -12.89 -11.83 -29.88
CA ASP A 33 -12.20 -10.71 -29.24
C ASP A 33 -12.14 -10.95 -27.72
N PHE A 34 -11.46 -10.07 -26.98
CA PHE A 34 -11.44 -10.11 -25.53
C PHE A 34 -12.86 -10.04 -24.95
N ASP A 35 -13.00 -10.48 -23.69
CA ASP A 35 -14.26 -10.50 -22.94
C ASP A 35 -15.33 -11.46 -23.47
N GLY A 36 -14.93 -12.43 -24.28
CA GLY A 36 -15.85 -13.41 -24.86
C GLY A 36 -16.76 -12.78 -25.91
N VAL A 37 -16.34 -11.65 -26.48
CA VAL A 37 -17.02 -11.02 -27.60
C VAL A 37 -16.75 -11.82 -28.86
N THR A 38 -17.79 -12.02 -29.65
CA THR A 38 -17.69 -12.72 -30.94
C THR A 38 -18.23 -11.80 -32.03
N PHE A 39 -17.45 -11.68 -33.09
CA PHE A 39 -17.86 -11.03 -34.33
C PHE A 39 -18.10 -12.08 -35.40
N HIS A 40 -19.04 -11.79 -36.28
CA HIS A 40 -19.25 -12.55 -37.50
C HIS A 40 -19.22 -11.60 -38.68
N ILE A 41 -18.29 -11.84 -39.60
CA ILE A 41 -18.16 -11.09 -40.83
C ILE A 41 -18.49 -12.02 -41.98
N SER A 42 -19.56 -11.71 -42.69
CA SER A 42 -20.06 -12.52 -43.79
C SER A 42 -20.49 -11.67 -44.96
N THR A 43 -20.52 -12.25 -46.16
CA THR A 43 -21.20 -11.65 -47.31
C THR A 43 -22.63 -12.18 -47.38
N LEU A 44 -23.60 -11.33 -47.77
CA LEU A 44 -24.97 -11.80 -47.94
C LEU A 44 -25.03 -12.95 -48.97
N PRO A 45 -25.87 -13.99 -48.74
CA PRO A 45 -25.96 -15.13 -49.65
C PRO A 45 -26.34 -14.75 -51.10
N GLU A 46 -27.10 -13.67 -51.25
CA GLU A 46 -27.60 -13.16 -52.52
C GLU A 46 -26.57 -12.27 -53.25
N THR A 47 -25.71 -11.56 -52.52
CA THR A 47 -24.81 -10.53 -53.08
C THR A 47 -23.45 -10.52 -52.39
N LYS A 48 -22.37 -10.69 -53.17
CA LYS A 48 -20.98 -10.60 -52.69
C LYS A 48 -20.50 -9.17 -52.42
N THR A 49 -21.28 -8.17 -52.84
CA THR A 49 -20.97 -6.74 -52.70
C THR A 49 -21.37 -6.17 -51.34
N LYS A 50 -22.17 -6.90 -50.56
CA LYS A 50 -22.63 -6.47 -49.23
C LYS A 50 -22.01 -7.33 -48.14
N ILE A 51 -21.33 -6.68 -47.21
CA ILE A 51 -20.70 -7.30 -46.06
C ILE A 51 -21.57 -7.06 -44.82
N LEU A 52 -22.03 -8.14 -44.20
CA LEU A 52 -22.69 -8.14 -42.91
C LEU A 52 -21.63 -8.29 -41.81
N LEU A 53 -21.61 -7.38 -40.86
CA LEU A 53 -20.79 -7.45 -39.66
C LEU A 53 -21.70 -7.48 -38.43
N SER A 54 -21.70 -8.60 -37.73
CA SER A 54 -22.51 -8.83 -36.54
C SER A 54 -21.63 -8.93 -35.29
N LEU A 55 -22.10 -8.36 -34.19
CA LEU A 55 -21.48 -8.36 -32.87
C LEU A 55 -22.36 -9.14 -31.89
N GLN A 56 -21.73 -10.05 -31.16
CA GLN A 56 -22.30 -10.70 -29.99
C GLN A 56 -21.49 -10.31 -28.76
N ILE A 57 -22.16 -9.77 -27.75
CA ILE A 57 -21.57 -9.38 -26.47
C ILE A 57 -22.51 -9.74 -25.32
N ARG A 58 -21.98 -10.50 -24.34
CA ARG A 58 -22.78 -11.03 -23.22
C ARG A 58 -23.58 -9.96 -22.46
N CYS A 59 -22.99 -8.79 -22.24
CA CYS A 59 -23.59 -7.71 -21.48
C CYS A 59 -24.40 -6.73 -22.34
N PHE A 60 -24.82 -7.09 -23.56
CA PHE A 60 -25.53 -6.16 -24.44
C PHE A 60 -26.79 -5.58 -23.79
N ALA A 61 -27.57 -6.40 -23.06
CA ALA A 61 -28.75 -5.94 -22.33
C ALA A 61 -28.41 -4.87 -21.27
N ASP A 62 -27.31 -5.05 -20.52
CA ASP A 62 -26.82 -4.04 -19.57
C ASP A 62 -26.43 -2.75 -20.31
N LEU A 63 -25.77 -2.87 -21.47
CA LEU A 63 -25.34 -1.73 -22.27
C LEU A 63 -26.52 -0.93 -22.84
N VAL A 64 -27.56 -1.60 -23.32
CA VAL A 64 -28.80 -0.97 -23.82
C VAL A 64 -29.48 -0.17 -22.71
N GLN A 65 -29.53 -0.68 -21.48
CA GLN A 65 -30.06 0.04 -20.32
C GLN A 65 -29.34 1.39 -20.08
N TYR A 66 -28.05 1.46 -20.41
CA TYR A 66 -27.22 2.65 -20.24
C TYR A 66 -26.99 3.44 -21.54
N GLY A 67 -27.83 3.21 -22.55
CA GLY A 67 -27.89 4.04 -23.74
C GLY A 67 -26.99 3.63 -24.91
N ALA A 68 -26.63 2.35 -24.99
CA ALA A 68 -25.81 1.85 -26.11
C ALA A 68 -26.51 2.01 -27.47
N GLU A 69 -27.83 1.91 -27.54
CA GLU A 69 -28.57 2.11 -28.79
C GLU A 69 -28.38 3.52 -29.36
N GLN A 70 -28.38 4.56 -28.52
CA GLN A 70 -28.18 5.94 -28.97
C GLN A 70 -26.75 6.15 -29.48
N VAL A 71 -25.75 5.56 -28.80
CA VAL A 71 -24.36 5.62 -29.25
C VAL A 71 -24.17 4.87 -30.57
N LEU A 72 -24.71 3.66 -30.68
CA LEU A 72 -24.63 2.86 -31.89
C LEU A 72 -25.39 3.50 -33.07
N GLN A 73 -26.54 4.13 -32.81
CA GLN A 73 -27.28 4.90 -33.82
C GLN A 73 -26.51 6.13 -34.27
N ARG A 74 -25.87 6.86 -33.34
CA ARG A 74 -25.03 8.03 -33.64
C ARG A 74 -23.84 7.64 -34.52
N GLU A 75 -23.18 6.54 -34.20
CA GLU A 75 -21.99 6.10 -34.91
C GLU A 75 -22.34 5.39 -36.23
N TYR A 76 -23.30 4.47 -36.25
CA TYR A 76 -23.50 3.54 -37.36
C TYR A 76 -24.84 3.69 -38.08
N GLY A 77 -25.64 4.72 -37.79
CA GLY A 77 -27.03 4.86 -38.23
C GLY A 77 -27.33 4.45 -39.67
N ASP A 78 -26.53 4.91 -40.64
CA ASP A 78 -26.73 4.63 -42.07
C ASP A 78 -26.44 3.17 -42.47
N TYR A 79 -25.74 2.44 -41.61
CA TYR A 79 -25.31 1.06 -41.81
C TYR A 79 -26.09 0.06 -40.96
N ILE A 80 -26.96 0.49 -40.05
CA ILE A 80 -27.72 -0.41 -39.19
C ILE A 80 -28.68 -1.24 -40.03
N CYS A 81 -28.73 -2.54 -39.76
CA CYS A 81 -29.60 -3.48 -40.44
C CYS A 81 -30.29 -4.40 -39.42
N PRO A 82 -31.28 -5.23 -39.84
CA PRO A 82 -31.86 -6.23 -38.96
C PRO A 82 -30.77 -7.14 -38.38
N VAL A 83 -30.84 -7.37 -37.07
CA VAL A 83 -29.83 -8.14 -36.34
C VAL A 83 -29.82 -9.59 -36.81
N GLU A 84 -28.62 -10.11 -37.07
CA GLU A 84 -28.41 -11.51 -37.43
C GLU A 84 -28.80 -12.45 -36.28
N ASN A 85 -29.44 -13.58 -36.62
CA ASN A 85 -29.86 -14.55 -35.61
C ASN A 85 -28.67 -15.03 -34.76
N GLY A 86 -28.79 -14.89 -33.44
CA GLY A 86 -27.75 -15.28 -32.49
C GLY A 86 -26.74 -14.18 -32.15
N TYR A 87 -26.89 -12.99 -32.73
CA TYR A 87 -26.08 -11.81 -32.44
C TYR A 87 -26.93 -10.72 -31.79
N ASP A 88 -26.26 -9.69 -31.25
CA ASP A 88 -26.90 -8.61 -30.50
C ASP A 88 -27.03 -7.33 -31.35
N PHE A 89 -26.11 -7.11 -32.29
CA PHE A 89 -26.11 -5.94 -33.16
C PHE A 89 -25.47 -6.26 -34.52
N SER A 90 -26.04 -5.75 -35.62
CA SER A 90 -25.52 -6.00 -36.97
C SER A 90 -25.51 -4.73 -37.81
N VAL A 91 -24.44 -4.58 -38.60
CA VAL A 91 -24.29 -3.51 -39.58
C VAL A 91 -24.04 -4.10 -40.97
N LEU A 92 -24.59 -3.45 -41.99
CA LEU A 92 -24.46 -3.83 -43.38
C LEU A 92 -23.65 -2.78 -44.12
N ILE A 93 -22.54 -3.22 -44.72
CA ILE A 93 -21.61 -2.38 -45.45
C ILE A 93 -21.77 -2.70 -46.94
N ASP A 94 -22.09 -1.69 -47.73
CA ASP A 94 -22.19 -1.81 -49.18
C ASP A 94 -20.87 -1.40 -49.84
N LEU A 95 -20.22 -2.35 -50.52
CA LEU A 95 -18.96 -2.10 -51.24
C LEU A 95 -19.15 -1.21 -52.48
N GLU A 96 -20.37 -1.07 -52.99
CA GLU A 96 -20.67 -0.18 -54.13
C GLU A 96 -20.84 1.28 -53.69
N ASN A 97 -21.19 1.51 -52.42
CA ASN A 97 -21.42 2.84 -51.85
C ASN A 97 -20.36 3.20 -50.81
N LEU A 98 -19.08 3.14 -51.21
CA LEU A 98 -17.95 3.54 -50.37
C LEU A 98 -17.51 4.98 -50.67
N PRO A 99 -16.93 5.69 -49.68
CA PRO A 99 -16.31 7.00 -49.92
C PRO A 99 -15.24 6.96 -51.03
N GLU A 100 -15.07 8.06 -51.77
CA GLU A 100 -14.10 8.11 -52.87
C GLU A 100 -12.64 8.13 -52.37
N GLY A 101 -12.38 8.81 -51.24
CA GLY A 101 -11.04 8.96 -50.68
C GLY A 101 -10.52 7.73 -49.95
N GLN A 102 -9.25 7.36 -50.18
CA GLN A 102 -8.61 6.25 -49.47
C GLN A 102 -8.55 6.49 -47.95
N GLU A 103 -8.24 7.71 -47.52
CA GLU A 103 -8.20 8.06 -46.09
C GLU A 103 -9.57 7.91 -45.42
N GLU A 104 -10.65 8.26 -46.13
CA GLU A 104 -12.02 8.12 -45.64
C GLU A 104 -12.45 6.64 -45.56
N ARG A 105 -12.01 5.80 -46.51
CA ARG A 105 -12.20 4.35 -46.46
C ARG A 105 -11.47 3.72 -45.29
N ASP A 106 -10.24 4.12 -45.04
CA ASP A 106 -9.45 3.61 -43.92
C ASP A 106 -10.05 4.04 -42.56
N ALA A 107 -10.55 5.29 -42.48
CA ALA A 107 -11.29 5.77 -41.32
C ALA A 107 -12.60 4.99 -41.10
N LEU A 108 -13.32 4.67 -42.17
CA LEU A 108 -14.53 3.86 -42.13
C LEU A 108 -14.23 2.42 -41.65
N ALA A 109 -13.16 1.80 -42.17
CA ALA A 109 -12.72 0.47 -41.73
C ALA A 109 -12.36 0.46 -40.23
N LEU A 110 -11.63 1.49 -39.76
CA LEU A 110 -11.31 1.66 -38.34
C LEU A 110 -12.58 1.84 -37.50
N LYS A 111 -13.56 2.61 -37.99
CA LYS A 111 -14.84 2.83 -37.31
C LYS A 111 -15.59 1.53 -37.06
N PHE A 112 -15.64 0.62 -38.04
CA PHE A 112 -16.23 -0.72 -37.85
C PHE A 112 -15.39 -1.62 -36.95
N ALA A 113 -14.07 -1.51 -37.02
CA ALA A 113 -13.18 -2.26 -36.11
C ALA A 113 -13.29 -1.81 -34.64
N LEU A 114 -13.81 -0.61 -34.37
CA LEU A 114 -14.08 -0.07 -33.03
C LEU A 114 -15.49 -0.41 -32.50
N LEU A 115 -16.24 -1.30 -33.15
CA LEU A 115 -17.63 -1.59 -32.81
C LEU A 115 -17.83 -2.03 -31.34
N LYS A 116 -16.98 -2.93 -30.82
CA LYS A 116 -16.98 -3.31 -29.39
C LYS A 116 -16.72 -2.11 -28.49
N ARG A 117 -15.73 -1.27 -28.84
CA ARG A 117 -15.36 -0.07 -28.08
C ARG A 117 -16.53 0.90 -27.99
N ASN A 118 -17.21 1.15 -29.10
CA ASN A 118 -18.33 2.08 -29.15
C ASN A 118 -19.56 1.56 -28.39
N ALA A 119 -19.88 0.27 -28.49
CA ALA A 119 -20.96 -0.33 -27.70
C ALA A 119 -20.70 -0.21 -26.19
N MET A 120 -19.47 -0.48 -25.74
CA MET A 120 -19.10 -0.43 -24.32
C MET A 120 -18.80 0.99 -23.80
N ALA A 121 -18.76 2.01 -24.66
CA ALA A 121 -18.53 3.39 -24.26
C ALA A 121 -19.76 4.02 -23.57
N ALA A 122 -20.96 3.57 -23.91
CA ALA A 122 -22.22 4.21 -23.50
C ALA A 122 -22.37 4.41 -21.97
N PRO A 123 -22.10 3.41 -21.11
CA PRO A 123 -22.22 3.61 -19.66
C PRO A 123 -21.24 4.66 -19.11
N LEU A 124 -20.06 4.79 -19.73
CA LEU A 124 -19.06 5.79 -19.34
C LEU A 124 -19.44 7.17 -19.86
N GLU A 125 -19.91 7.31 -21.11
CA GLU A 125 -20.43 8.57 -21.64
C GLU A 125 -21.59 9.09 -20.76
N GLN A 126 -22.54 8.22 -20.43
CA GLN A 126 -23.67 8.57 -19.58
C GLN A 126 -23.23 8.99 -18.16
N ALA A 127 -22.23 8.33 -17.58
CA ALA A 127 -21.68 8.73 -16.29
C ALA A 127 -20.96 10.08 -16.35
N TYR A 128 -20.36 10.45 -17.49
CA TYR A 128 -19.72 11.73 -17.67
C TYR A 128 -20.76 12.84 -17.79
N GLU A 129 -21.83 12.62 -18.55
CA GLU A 129 -22.97 13.55 -18.62
C GLU A 129 -23.61 13.77 -17.24
N GLU A 130 -23.80 12.69 -16.48
CA GLU A 130 -24.33 12.74 -15.12
C GLU A 130 -23.39 13.51 -14.18
N HIS A 131 -22.07 13.32 -14.30
CA HIS A 131 -21.08 14.11 -13.56
C HIS A 131 -21.23 15.62 -13.83
N TYR A 132 -21.37 16.02 -15.09
CA TYR A 132 -21.53 17.44 -15.44
C TYR A 132 -22.84 18.02 -14.89
N LYS A 133 -23.94 17.28 -14.94
CA LYS A 133 -25.23 17.68 -14.34
C LYS A 133 -25.10 17.84 -12.82
N LEU A 134 -24.54 16.84 -12.14
CA LEU A 134 -24.31 16.87 -10.68
C LEU A 134 -23.37 18.00 -10.27
N LYS A 135 -22.36 18.31 -11.08
CA LYS A 135 -21.42 19.41 -10.85
C LYS A 135 -22.11 20.77 -10.94
N GLU A 136 -22.98 20.98 -11.94
CA GLU A 136 -23.77 22.21 -12.09
C GLU A 136 -24.78 22.39 -10.95
N GLU A 137 -25.41 21.30 -10.50
CA GLU A 137 -26.29 21.32 -9.34
C GLU A 137 -25.55 21.59 -8.04
N ALA A 138 -24.41 20.93 -7.81
CA ALA A 138 -23.57 21.13 -6.63
C ALA A 138 -23.02 22.57 -6.54
N ALA A 139 -22.75 23.23 -7.67
CA ALA A 139 -22.30 24.61 -7.70
C ALA A 139 -23.32 25.61 -7.11
N LYS A 140 -24.58 25.22 -6.96
CA LYS A 140 -25.65 26.04 -6.35
C LYS A 140 -25.63 26.00 -4.82
N PHE A 141 -24.89 25.09 -4.21
CA PHE A 141 -24.85 24.88 -2.76
C PHE A 141 -23.43 25.09 -2.20
N THR A 142 -23.33 25.48 -0.94
CA THR A 142 -22.05 25.40 -0.22
C THR A 142 -21.76 23.93 0.15
N SER A 143 -20.49 23.54 0.28
CA SER A 143 -20.08 22.15 0.51
C SER A 143 -20.74 21.50 1.75
N GLU A 144 -21.16 22.30 2.73
CA GLU A 144 -21.81 21.85 3.96
C GLU A 144 -23.35 21.73 3.86
N GLU A 145 -23.98 22.39 2.89
CA GLU A 145 -25.44 22.46 2.72
C GLU A 145 -25.98 21.58 1.57
N ALA A 146 -25.10 20.94 0.80
CA ALA A 146 -25.51 20.09 -0.32
C ALA A 146 -26.45 18.94 0.14
N PRO A 147 -27.61 18.74 -0.54
CA PRO A 147 -28.51 17.62 -0.31
C PRO A 147 -27.80 16.27 -0.31
N GLN A 148 -28.30 15.30 0.47
CA GLN A 148 -27.68 13.97 0.54
C GLN A 148 -27.59 13.27 -0.82
N ASP A 149 -28.54 13.52 -1.73
CA ASP A 149 -28.54 12.93 -3.07
C ASP A 149 -27.32 13.38 -3.90
N ILE A 150 -26.97 14.66 -3.84
CA ILE A 150 -25.78 15.22 -4.52
C ILE A 150 -24.49 14.69 -3.89
N ARG A 151 -24.48 14.47 -2.57
CA ARG A 151 -23.34 13.90 -1.84
C ARG A 151 -23.14 12.41 -2.11
N ASN A 152 -24.23 11.65 -2.22
CA ASN A 152 -24.20 10.23 -2.50
C ASN A 152 -23.88 9.93 -3.97
N GLY A 153 -24.04 10.94 -4.84
CA GLY A 153 -23.74 10.85 -6.27
C GLY A 153 -24.81 10.09 -7.05
N GLY A 154 -24.48 9.81 -8.31
CA GLY A 154 -25.33 9.10 -9.25
C GLY A 154 -25.53 7.62 -8.94
N GLN A 155 -26.44 7.00 -9.67
CA GLN A 155 -26.68 5.56 -9.59
C GLN A 155 -25.47 4.78 -10.11
N VAL A 156 -25.14 3.67 -9.43
CA VAL A 156 -24.11 2.73 -9.89
C VAL A 156 -24.61 2.00 -11.13
N LYS A 157 -23.86 2.12 -12.23
CA LYS A 157 -24.06 1.36 -13.48
C LYS A 157 -23.21 0.11 -13.41
N ALA A 158 -23.82 -1.06 -13.50
CA ALA A 158 -23.14 -2.36 -13.39
C ALA A 158 -23.14 -3.07 -14.74
N ILE A 159 -21.95 -3.41 -15.25
CA ILE A 159 -21.76 -4.02 -16.56
C ILE A 159 -21.12 -5.39 -16.35
N HIS A 160 -21.90 -6.46 -16.53
CA HIS A 160 -21.44 -7.84 -16.31
C HIS A 160 -20.83 -8.42 -17.59
N TYR A 161 -19.69 -7.85 -18.00
CA TYR A 161 -19.02 -8.21 -19.24
C TYR A 161 -18.46 -9.65 -19.27
N ARG A 162 -18.31 -10.31 -18.10
CA ARG A 162 -17.97 -11.73 -17.96
C ARG A 162 -18.80 -12.38 -16.85
N GLU A 163 -18.70 -13.71 -16.73
CA GLU A 163 -19.49 -14.50 -15.76
C GLU A 163 -19.25 -14.12 -14.29
N GLU A 164 -18.00 -13.87 -13.92
CA GLU A 164 -17.59 -13.59 -12.54
C GLU A 164 -16.93 -12.21 -12.39
N GLU A 165 -16.89 -11.41 -13.46
CA GLU A 165 -16.27 -10.09 -13.47
C GLU A 165 -17.26 -9.03 -13.96
N ALA A 166 -17.20 -7.85 -13.36
CA ALA A 166 -18.06 -6.73 -13.69
C ALA A 166 -17.31 -5.39 -13.60
N ILE A 167 -17.73 -4.43 -14.42
CA ILE A 167 -17.32 -3.02 -14.34
C ILE A 167 -18.45 -2.25 -13.68
N TYR A 168 -18.13 -1.47 -12.66
CA TYR A 168 -19.06 -0.56 -12.01
C TYR A 168 -18.65 0.87 -12.28
N VAL A 169 -19.58 1.71 -12.71
CA VAL A 169 -19.34 3.14 -12.96
C VAL A 169 -20.28 3.94 -12.09
N LYS A 170 -19.74 4.90 -11.33
CA LYS A 170 -20.50 5.81 -10.49
C LYS A 170 -20.03 7.24 -10.70
N ALA A 171 -20.96 8.12 -11.03
CA ALA A 171 -20.70 9.55 -11.13
C ALA A 171 -20.86 10.22 -9.75
N ALA A 172 -19.98 11.15 -9.43
CA ALA A 172 -20.12 12.10 -8.33
C ALA A 172 -19.98 13.53 -8.88
N HIS A 173 -20.27 14.55 -8.08
CA HIS A 173 -20.18 15.96 -8.53
C HIS A 173 -18.74 16.42 -8.78
N ASP A 174 -17.76 15.81 -8.11
CA ASP A 174 -16.34 16.18 -8.16
C ASP A 174 -15.47 15.18 -8.94
N HIS A 175 -15.93 13.94 -9.13
CA HIS A 175 -15.19 12.90 -9.85
C HIS A 175 -16.11 11.82 -10.45
N VAL A 176 -15.56 10.96 -11.31
CA VAL A 176 -16.20 9.71 -11.75
C VAL A 176 -15.37 8.54 -11.28
N THR A 177 -16.01 7.57 -10.65
CA THR A 177 -15.37 6.37 -10.12
C THR A 177 -15.70 5.16 -10.99
N VAL A 178 -14.66 4.47 -11.46
CA VAL A 178 -14.76 3.23 -12.25
C VAL A 178 -14.12 2.10 -11.47
N ILE A 179 -14.86 1.03 -11.20
CA ILE A 179 -14.42 -0.10 -10.38
C ILE A 179 -14.46 -1.37 -11.22
N PHE A 180 -13.31 -1.99 -11.43
CA PHE A 180 -13.18 -3.31 -12.02
C PHE A 180 -13.19 -4.35 -10.91
N SER A 181 -14.13 -5.28 -10.97
CA SER A 181 -14.05 -6.53 -10.21
C SER A 181 -13.41 -7.59 -11.09
N THR A 182 -12.21 -8.03 -10.73
CA THR A 182 -11.46 -9.05 -11.48
C THR A 182 -11.20 -10.26 -10.61
N VAL A 183 -11.29 -11.46 -11.19
CA VAL A 183 -11.07 -12.71 -10.48
C VAL A 183 -9.65 -13.20 -10.73
N PHE A 184 -8.92 -13.46 -9.65
CA PHE A 184 -7.60 -14.10 -9.72
C PHE A 184 -7.72 -15.56 -9.29
N ARG A 185 -7.85 -16.46 -10.27
CA ARG A 185 -7.91 -17.91 -10.02
C ARG A 185 -6.61 -18.46 -9.41
N GLU A 186 -5.48 -17.90 -9.83
CA GLU A 186 -4.17 -18.27 -9.29
C GLU A 186 -3.71 -17.27 -8.22
N GLU A 187 -3.24 -17.79 -7.09
CA GLU A 187 -2.66 -16.94 -6.04
C GLU A 187 -1.45 -16.14 -6.53
N THR A 188 -0.67 -16.69 -7.47
CA THR A 188 0.47 -15.98 -8.06
C THR A 188 0.03 -14.73 -8.81
N ASP A 189 -1.05 -14.80 -9.59
CA ASP A 189 -1.61 -13.66 -10.34
C ASP A 189 -2.16 -12.60 -9.40
N ARG A 190 -2.77 -13.01 -8.28
CA ARG A 190 -3.21 -12.08 -7.24
C ARG A 190 -2.04 -11.27 -6.67
N VAL A 191 -0.89 -11.92 -6.45
CA VAL A 191 0.32 -11.24 -5.96
C VAL A 191 0.88 -10.30 -7.03
N PHE A 192 1.00 -10.75 -8.29
CA PHE A 192 1.44 -9.90 -9.39
C PHE A 192 0.53 -8.68 -9.58
N GLY A 193 -0.78 -8.90 -9.58
CA GLY A 193 -1.78 -7.83 -9.68
C GLY A 193 -1.62 -6.79 -8.58
N LYS A 194 -1.46 -7.23 -7.32
CA LYS A 194 -1.22 -6.32 -6.19
C LYS A 194 0.05 -5.48 -6.37
N VAL A 195 1.16 -6.11 -6.77
CA VAL A 195 2.44 -5.40 -7.02
C VAL A 195 2.30 -4.41 -8.16
N PHE A 196 1.61 -4.79 -9.24
CA PHE A 196 1.43 -3.96 -10.42
C PHE A 196 0.59 -2.71 -10.13
N ILE A 197 -0.53 -2.84 -9.40
CA ILE A 197 -1.32 -1.66 -8.98
C ILE A 197 -0.57 -0.81 -7.95
N GLN A 198 0.20 -1.43 -7.06
CA GLN A 198 1.04 -0.67 -6.13
C GLN A 198 2.06 0.20 -6.88
N GLU A 199 2.68 -0.31 -7.95
CA GLU A 199 3.56 0.48 -8.80
C GLU A 199 2.83 1.63 -9.52
N PHE A 200 1.56 1.47 -9.90
CA PHE A 200 0.77 2.58 -10.47
C PHE A 200 0.59 3.72 -9.44
N VAL A 201 0.27 3.36 -8.20
CA VAL A 201 0.15 4.33 -7.09
C VAL A 201 1.48 5.06 -6.85
N ASP A 202 2.59 4.32 -6.86
CA ASP A 202 3.91 4.87 -6.60
C ASP A 202 4.46 5.65 -7.81
N ALA A 203 4.09 5.29 -9.05
CA ALA A 203 4.41 6.04 -10.26
C ALA A 203 3.72 7.41 -10.27
N ARG A 204 2.45 7.47 -9.87
CA ARG A 204 1.71 8.73 -9.71
C ARG A 204 2.40 9.66 -8.71
N ARG A 205 2.91 9.11 -7.59
CA ARG A 205 3.65 9.89 -6.56
C ARG A 205 5.01 10.37 -7.04
N ARG A 206 5.72 9.60 -7.87
CA ARG A 206 7.09 9.91 -8.31
C ARG A 206 7.16 10.79 -9.55
N ALA A 207 6.35 10.49 -10.57
CA ALA A 207 6.57 10.99 -11.92
C ALA A 207 5.33 11.62 -12.58
N ILE A 208 4.12 11.15 -12.27
CA ILE A 208 2.90 11.53 -13.03
C ILE A 208 1.78 11.96 -12.09
N GLN A 209 1.91 13.15 -11.48
CA GLN A 209 0.95 13.65 -10.49
C GLN A 209 -0.47 13.89 -11.06
N ASN A 210 -0.54 14.23 -12.34
CA ASN A 210 -1.77 14.53 -13.08
C ASN A 210 -2.51 13.28 -13.56
N ALA A 211 -2.03 12.06 -13.25
CA ALA A 211 -2.74 10.84 -13.61
C ALA A 211 -3.94 10.57 -12.66
N PRO A 212 -4.93 9.79 -13.12
CA PRO A 212 -6.01 9.29 -12.27
C PRO A 212 -5.49 8.60 -11.03
N GLN A 213 -6.26 8.68 -9.94
CA GLN A 213 -5.95 7.88 -8.76
C GLN A 213 -6.43 6.45 -8.98
N VAL A 214 -5.58 5.48 -8.62
CA VAL A 214 -5.92 4.07 -8.62
C VAL A 214 -5.82 3.49 -7.22
N LEU A 215 -6.74 2.60 -6.86
CA LEU A 215 -6.79 1.88 -5.60
C LEU A 215 -6.99 0.40 -5.88
N PHE A 216 -6.44 -0.47 -5.03
CA PHE A 216 -6.68 -1.91 -5.07
C PHE A 216 -7.12 -2.41 -3.71
N ARG A 217 -8.24 -3.13 -3.66
CA ARG A 217 -8.77 -3.76 -2.44
C ARG A 217 -9.27 -5.16 -2.77
N THR A 218 -9.23 -6.06 -1.79
CA THR A 218 -9.85 -7.40 -1.89
C THR A 218 -11.30 -7.38 -1.42
N ASP A 219 -11.66 -6.39 -0.60
CA ASP A 219 -13.03 -6.18 -0.15
C ASP A 219 -13.73 -5.15 -1.06
N PRO A 220 -15.04 -5.30 -1.29
CA PRO A 220 -15.81 -4.36 -2.10
C PRO A 220 -15.72 -2.94 -1.52
N PRO A 221 -15.44 -1.92 -2.36
CA PRO A 221 -15.47 -0.52 -1.94
C PRO A 221 -16.86 -0.09 -1.42
N LEU A 222 -16.90 1.03 -0.66
CA LEU A 222 -18.14 1.53 -0.06
C LEU A 222 -19.18 1.90 -1.12
N GLU A 223 -18.71 2.30 -2.30
CA GLU A 223 -19.50 2.67 -3.47
C GLU A 223 -20.33 1.50 -4.01
N LEU A 224 -19.93 0.25 -3.72
CA LEU A 224 -20.64 -0.97 -4.16
C LEU A 224 -21.53 -1.58 -3.08
N GLN A 225 -21.71 -0.91 -1.94
CA GLN A 225 -22.61 -1.40 -0.89
C GLN A 225 -24.05 -1.44 -1.40
N GLY A 226 -24.71 -2.60 -1.25
CA GLY A 226 -26.10 -2.79 -1.66
C GLY A 226 -26.29 -3.09 -3.15
N VAL A 227 -25.22 -3.12 -3.96
CA VAL A 227 -25.31 -3.53 -5.37
C VAL A 227 -25.58 -5.04 -5.45
N PRO A 228 -26.63 -5.49 -6.17
CA PRO A 228 -26.92 -6.92 -6.34
C PRO A 228 -25.72 -7.69 -6.89
N GLY A 229 -25.48 -8.89 -6.36
CA GLY A 229 -24.38 -9.75 -6.80
C GLY A 229 -23.01 -9.43 -6.17
N VAL A 230 -22.81 -8.23 -5.59
CA VAL A 230 -21.59 -7.88 -4.87
C VAL A 230 -21.64 -8.44 -3.45
N LYS A 231 -20.82 -9.46 -3.17
CA LYS A 231 -20.67 -10.03 -1.82
C LYS A 231 -19.20 -10.03 -1.41
N SER A 232 -18.92 -9.75 -0.14
CA SER A 232 -17.60 -10.00 0.43
C SER A 232 -17.41 -11.52 0.51
N THR A 233 -16.62 -12.09 -0.39
CA THR A 233 -16.38 -13.54 -0.42
C THR A 233 -15.48 -14.01 0.73
N GLY A 234 -14.82 -13.10 1.47
CA GLY A 234 -13.93 -13.41 2.60
C GLY A 234 -12.65 -14.19 2.21
N THR A 235 -12.63 -14.83 1.05
CA THR A 235 -11.52 -15.60 0.45
C THR A 235 -10.49 -14.71 -0.25
N GLY A 236 -10.88 -13.50 -0.64
CA GLY A 236 -10.01 -12.55 -1.34
C GLY A 236 -9.60 -13.01 -2.74
N GLU A 237 -10.45 -13.80 -3.40
CA GLU A 237 -10.30 -14.26 -4.79
C GLU A 237 -10.66 -13.17 -5.80
N ILE A 238 -11.62 -12.31 -5.42
CA ILE A 238 -12.01 -11.13 -6.19
C ILE A 238 -11.13 -9.95 -5.76
N GLY A 239 -10.49 -9.32 -6.73
CA GLY A 239 -9.79 -8.05 -6.57
C GLY A 239 -10.61 -6.91 -7.16
N TYR A 240 -10.77 -5.83 -6.40
CA TYR A 240 -11.39 -4.59 -6.84
C TYR A 240 -10.30 -3.57 -7.18
N VAL A 241 -10.21 -3.18 -8.45
CA VAL A 241 -9.37 -2.07 -8.90
C VAL A 241 -10.26 -0.85 -9.15
N THR A 242 -10.03 0.22 -8.41
CA THR A 242 -10.83 1.45 -8.49
C THR A 242 -10.01 2.56 -9.12
N PHE A 243 -10.49 3.12 -10.23
CA PHE A 243 -10.00 4.36 -10.83
C PHE A 243 -10.90 5.52 -10.42
N VAL A 244 -10.30 6.60 -9.95
CA VAL A 244 -10.97 7.86 -9.65
C VAL A 244 -10.52 8.90 -10.67
N LEU A 245 -11.45 9.29 -11.55
CA LEU A 245 -11.27 10.24 -12.63
C LEU A 245 -11.73 11.64 -12.18
N PHE A 246 -10.76 12.51 -11.93
CA PHE A 246 -11.02 13.93 -11.59
C PHE A 246 -11.38 14.78 -12.82
N PRO A 247 -11.92 16.00 -12.66
CA PRO A 247 -12.46 16.81 -13.76
C PRO A 247 -11.47 17.10 -14.89
N MET A 248 -10.16 17.13 -14.60
CA MET A 248 -9.11 17.28 -15.62
C MET A 248 -8.98 16.10 -16.60
N HIS A 249 -9.52 14.93 -16.24
CA HIS A 249 -9.59 13.74 -17.09
C HIS A 249 -10.93 13.65 -17.84
N LEU A 250 -11.95 14.35 -17.35
CA LEU A 250 -13.33 14.28 -17.85
C LEU A 250 -13.62 15.33 -18.94
N THR A 251 -12.61 16.10 -19.35
CA THR A 251 -12.76 17.14 -20.37
C THR A 251 -13.23 16.53 -21.71
N PRO A 252 -14.15 17.18 -22.45
CA PRO A 252 -14.70 16.63 -23.69
C PRO A 252 -13.63 16.21 -24.71
N GLN A 253 -12.52 16.96 -24.79
CA GLN A 253 -11.42 16.70 -25.72
C GLN A 253 -10.63 15.42 -25.42
N ARG A 254 -10.70 14.92 -24.17
CA ARG A 254 -9.95 13.73 -23.71
C ARG A 254 -10.86 12.55 -23.44
N MET A 255 -12.18 12.78 -23.34
CA MET A 255 -13.17 11.79 -22.94
C MET A 255 -13.05 10.51 -23.77
N GLU A 256 -13.01 10.63 -25.09
CA GLU A 256 -12.94 9.48 -25.99
C GLU A 256 -11.71 8.61 -25.71
N GLN A 257 -10.54 9.25 -25.57
CA GLN A 257 -9.29 8.56 -25.28
C GLN A 257 -9.32 7.91 -23.89
N VAL A 258 -9.86 8.59 -22.88
CA VAL A 258 -9.95 8.04 -21.51
C VAL A 258 -10.87 6.83 -21.48
N ILE A 259 -12.03 6.89 -22.16
CA ILE A 259 -12.96 5.76 -22.26
C ILE A 259 -12.26 4.54 -22.87
N SER A 260 -11.54 4.70 -23.99
CA SER A 260 -10.82 3.61 -24.65
C SER A 260 -9.75 2.99 -23.74
N HIS A 261 -8.98 3.81 -23.01
CA HIS A 261 -7.96 3.32 -22.07
C HIS A 261 -8.57 2.60 -20.86
N ILE A 262 -9.65 3.15 -20.30
CA ILE A 262 -10.31 2.55 -19.14
C ILE A 262 -10.95 1.22 -19.54
N GLN A 263 -11.66 1.16 -20.66
CA GLN A 263 -12.29 -0.08 -21.14
C GLN A 263 -11.26 -1.22 -21.32
N THR A 264 -10.11 -0.93 -21.92
CA THR A 264 -9.07 -1.93 -22.18
C THR A 264 -8.19 -2.26 -20.98
N PHE A 265 -8.40 -1.59 -19.83
CA PHE A 265 -7.54 -1.75 -18.65
C PHE A 265 -7.44 -3.20 -18.18
N ARG A 266 -8.56 -3.93 -18.12
CA ARG A 266 -8.56 -5.30 -17.59
C ARG A 266 -7.72 -6.24 -18.44
N ASP A 267 -7.83 -6.15 -19.77
CA ASP A 267 -7.02 -6.97 -20.68
C ASP A 267 -5.57 -6.54 -20.67
N TYR A 268 -5.31 -5.23 -20.64
CA TYR A 268 -3.97 -4.69 -20.44
C TYR A 268 -3.33 -5.27 -19.18
N PHE A 269 -4.07 -5.28 -18.08
CA PHE A 269 -3.59 -5.71 -16.77
C PHE A 269 -3.25 -7.21 -16.76
N HIS A 270 -4.16 -8.06 -17.26
CA HIS A 270 -3.93 -9.51 -17.35
C HIS A 270 -2.82 -9.86 -18.34
N TYR A 271 -2.75 -9.16 -19.47
CA TYR A 271 -1.67 -9.35 -20.45
C TYR A 271 -0.30 -9.04 -19.83
N HIS A 272 -0.16 -7.95 -19.07
CA HIS A 272 1.12 -7.59 -18.46
C HIS A 272 1.51 -8.51 -17.30
N ILE A 273 0.55 -9.07 -16.57
CA ILE A 273 0.82 -10.14 -15.59
C ILE A 273 1.42 -11.37 -16.31
N LYS A 274 0.80 -11.82 -17.40
CA LYS A 274 1.30 -12.95 -18.21
C LYS A 274 2.67 -12.64 -18.82
N ALA A 275 2.88 -11.44 -19.35
CA ALA A 275 4.17 -11.01 -19.89
C ALA A 275 5.27 -10.99 -18.81
N SER A 276 4.94 -10.54 -17.60
CA SER A 276 5.85 -10.56 -16.45
C SER A 276 6.21 -11.98 -16.03
N LYS A 277 5.24 -12.91 -16.00
CA LYS A 277 5.48 -14.34 -15.79
C LYS A 277 6.42 -14.92 -16.85
N ALA A 278 6.18 -14.63 -18.13
CA ALA A 278 7.02 -15.09 -19.23
C ALA A 278 8.46 -14.51 -19.14
N TYR A 279 8.60 -13.26 -18.73
CA TYR A 279 9.90 -12.63 -18.51
C TYR A 279 10.68 -13.31 -17.38
N ILE A 280 10.02 -13.57 -16.24
CA ILE A 280 10.61 -14.31 -15.11
C ILE A 280 11.02 -15.71 -15.56
N HIS A 281 10.17 -16.42 -16.30
CA HIS A 281 10.49 -17.73 -16.84
C HIS A 281 11.73 -17.70 -17.76
N SER A 282 11.85 -16.69 -18.63
CA SER A 282 13.04 -16.49 -19.46
C SER A 282 14.31 -16.25 -18.62
N ARG A 283 14.22 -15.43 -17.57
CA ARG A 283 15.33 -15.19 -16.63
C ARG A 283 15.74 -16.43 -15.86
N MET A 284 14.76 -17.23 -15.42
CA MET A 284 15.00 -18.50 -14.73
C MET A 284 15.73 -19.47 -15.66
N ARG A 285 15.26 -19.65 -16.90
CA ARG A 285 15.93 -20.50 -17.90
C ARG A 285 17.37 -20.07 -18.16
N LYS A 286 17.62 -18.76 -18.28
CA LYS A 286 18.98 -18.23 -18.43
C LYS A 286 19.86 -18.58 -17.23
N ARG A 287 19.37 -18.36 -16.01
CA ARG A 287 20.12 -18.71 -14.79
C ARG A 287 20.40 -20.21 -14.68
N THR A 288 19.43 -21.06 -15.02
CA THR A 288 19.63 -22.51 -15.05
C THR A 288 20.68 -22.91 -16.09
N ALA A 289 20.68 -22.28 -17.27
CA ALA A 289 21.71 -22.51 -18.28
C ALA A 289 23.10 -22.08 -17.79
N ASP A 290 23.21 -20.92 -17.15
CA ASP A 290 24.47 -20.44 -16.55
C ASP A 290 24.99 -21.45 -15.50
N PHE A 291 24.11 -21.96 -14.61
CA PHE A 291 24.48 -22.95 -13.60
C PHE A 291 24.92 -24.29 -14.20
N LEU A 292 24.24 -24.77 -15.25
CA LEU A 292 24.63 -25.99 -15.94
C LEU A 292 25.99 -25.83 -16.62
N GLN A 293 26.24 -24.67 -17.23
CA GLN A 293 27.53 -24.38 -17.85
C GLN A 293 28.68 -24.37 -16.82
N ASP A 294 28.45 -23.78 -15.65
CA ASP A 294 29.46 -23.75 -14.59
C ASP A 294 29.71 -25.15 -13.99
N ARG A 295 28.66 -25.96 -13.84
CA ARG A 295 28.79 -27.38 -13.46
C ARG A 295 29.61 -28.14 -14.50
N ASP A 296 29.28 -28.01 -15.78
CA ASP A 296 29.96 -28.72 -16.87
C ASP A 296 31.44 -28.30 -17.02
N LYS A 297 31.80 -27.07 -16.63
CA LYS A 297 33.20 -26.62 -16.55
C LYS A 297 33.95 -27.20 -15.34
N SER A 298 33.23 -27.52 -14.27
CA SER A 298 33.82 -28.06 -13.03
C SER A 298 34.03 -29.58 -13.07
N GLU A 299 33.39 -30.28 -14.01
CA GLU A 299 33.65 -31.71 -14.24
C GLU A 299 34.91 -31.89 -15.12
N PRO A 300 35.87 -32.75 -14.72
CA PRO A 300 37.05 -33.03 -15.53
C PRO A 300 36.64 -33.65 -16.87
N ASN A 301 37.30 -33.23 -17.95
CA ASN A 301 36.96 -33.51 -19.36
C ASN A 301 37.12 -34.99 -19.80
N ASP A 302 37.04 -35.95 -18.88
CA ASP A 302 37.19 -37.37 -19.18
C ASP A 302 35.83 -38.08 -19.09
N LYS A 303 35.32 -38.46 -20.27
CA LYS A 303 34.13 -39.30 -20.56
C LYS A 303 32.77 -38.59 -20.70
N ARG A 304 32.57 -37.93 -21.84
CA ARG A 304 31.23 -37.89 -22.47
C ARG A 304 30.86 -39.29 -22.98
N ARG A 305 30.21 -40.10 -22.14
CA ARG A 305 29.47 -41.29 -22.60
C ARG A 305 28.00 -40.91 -22.77
N PRO A 306 27.33 -41.30 -23.86
CA PRO A 306 25.89 -41.10 -23.99
C PRO A 306 25.20 -41.88 -22.88
N ILE A 307 24.45 -41.18 -22.03
CA ILE A 307 23.66 -41.77 -20.96
C ILE A 307 22.39 -42.32 -21.62
N ALA A 308 22.21 -43.64 -21.56
CA ALA A 308 21.00 -44.29 -22.04
C ALA A 308 19.81 -43.83 -21.18
N TRP A 309 18.69 -43.50 -21.83
CA TRP A 309 17.53 -42.83 -21.21
C TRP A 309 16.84 -43.67 -20.13
N ASP A 310 17.01 -44.98 -20.17
CA ASP A 310 16.61 -45.94 -19.15
C ASP A 310 17.36 -45.76 -17.82
N LYS A 311 18.57 -45.17 -17.86
CA LYS A 311 19.38 -44.83 -16.68
C LYS A 311 19.25 -43.38 -16.21
N SER A 312 18.61 -42.50 -16.98
CA SER A 312 18.37 -41.10 -16.59
C SER A 312 17.07 -40.90 -15.80
N LEU A 313 16.16 -41.86 -15.88
CA LEU A 313 15.12 -42.06 -14.88
C LEU A 313 15.82 -42.60 -13.64
N GLY A 314 16.34 -41.70 -12.80
CA GLY A 314 17.03 -42.08 -11.58
C GLY A 314 16.20 -43.09 -10.79
N GLU A 315 16.86 -44.12 -10.24
CA GLU A 315 16.23 -44.96 -9.22
C GLU A 315 15.55 -44.04 -8.22
N VAL A 316 14.28 -44.32 -7.91
CA VAL A 316 13.50 -43.54 -6.95
C VAL A 316 14.30 -43.52 -5.67
N ALA A 317 15.00 -42.40 -5.43
CA ALA A 317 15.85 -42.24 -4.28
C ALA A 317 14.98 -42.51 -3.07
N GLY A 318 15.36 -43.52 -2.27
CA GLY A 318 14.61 -43.87 -1.07
C GLY A 318 14.34 -42.61 -0.24
N PRO A 319 13.25 -42.56 0.54
CA PRO A 319 12.79 -41.34 1.22
C PRO A 319 13.89 -40.55 1.94
N PHE A 320 14.90 -41.25 2.46
CA PHE A 320 16.05 -40.69 3.15
C PHE A 320 17.03 -39.94 2.24
N GLU A 321 17.31 -40.42 1.03
CA GLU A 321 18.22 -39.75 0.09
C GLU A 321 17.54 -38.53 -0.57
N ALA A 322 16.24 -38.64 -0.87
CA ALA A 322 15.43 -37.48 -1.25
C ALA A 322 15.42 -36.43 -0.12
N ALA A 323 15.26 -36.83 1.15
CA ALA A 323 15.33 -35.91 2.28
C ALA A 323 16.69 -35.20 2.40
N LYS A 324 17.82 -35.88 2.15
CA LYS A 324 19.15 -35.25 2.15
C LYS A 324 19.32 -34.19 1.06
N GLN A 325 18.74 -34.41 -0.12
CA GLN A 325 18.85 -33.46 -1.23
C GLN A 325 18.03 -32.18 -1.00
N TRP A 326 16.85 -32.28 -0.38
CA TRP A 326 15.99 -31.13 -0.09
C TRP A 326 16.30 -30.45 1.25
N ALA A 327 16.97 -31.14 2.18
CA ALA A 327 17.32 -30.63 3.50
C ALA A 327 18.03 -29.25 3.47
N PRO A 328 19.02 -28.97 2.60
CA PRO A 328 19.66 -27.65 2.55
C PRO A 328 18.69 -26.52 2.18
N MET A 329 17.72 -26.78 1.29
CA MET A 329 16.72 -25.80 0.86
C MET A 329 15.70 -25.50 1.97
N VAL A 330 15.24 -26.54 2.67
CA VAL A 330 14.32 -26.40 3.80
C VAL A 330 15.02 -25.73 4.98
N VAL A 331 16.24 -26.18 5.32
CA VAL A 331 17.04 -25.60 6.42
C VAL A 331 17.37 -24.13 6.16
N SER A 332 17.79 -23.77 4.94
CA SER A 332 18.08 -22.35 4.61
C SER A 332 16.83 -21.47 4.69
N SER A 333 15.67 -21.97 4.25
CA SER A 333 14.41 -21.25 4.35
C SER A 333 13.97 -21.06 5.80
N LEU A 334 14.08 -22.10 6.62
CA LEU A 334 13.76 -22.04 8.06
C LEU A 334 14.73 -21.13 8.82
N VAL A 335 16.03 -21.19 8.50
CA VAL A 335 17.05 -20.28 9.07
C VAL A 335 16.76 -18.83 8.66
N GLY A 336 16.38 -18.59 7.40
CA GLY A 336 15.98 -17.27 6.91
C GLY A 336 14.77 -16.71 7.64
N LEU A 337 13.72 -17.52 7.81
CA LEU A 337 12.52 -17.15 8.58
C LEU A 337 12.85 -16.88 10.06
N ALA A 338 13.64 -17.74 10.69
CA ALA A 338 14.09 -17.56 12.06
C ALA A 338 14.92 -16.26 12.21
N ALA A 339 15.81 -15.96 11.27
CA ALA A 339 16.60 -14.73 11.25
C ALA A 339 15.71 -13.48 11.10
N LEU A 340 14.70 -13.52 10.21
CA LEU A 340 13.73 -12.45 10.04
C LEU A 340 12.89 -12.23 11.30
N GLN A 341 12.43 -13.32 11.93
CA GLN A 341 11.63 -13.25 13.15
C GLN A 341 12.46 -12.73 14.33
N LEU A 342 13.72 -13.14 14.44
CA LEU A 342 14.67 -12.62 15.43
C LEU A 342 14.93 -11.12 15.20
N TYR A 343 15.10 -10.70 13.94
CA TYR A 343 15.26 -9.29 13.60
C TYR A 343 14.01 -8.47 13.98
N ALA A 344 12.83 -8.90 13.55
CA ALA A 344 11.58 -8.19 13.77
C ALA A 344 11.22 -8.06 15.27
N ASN A 345 11.52 -9.09 16.07
CA ASN A 345 11.12 -9.14 17.48
C ASN A 345 12.12 -8.51 18.46
N TYR A 346 13.42 -8.54 18.12
CA TYR A 346 14.50 -8.15 19.03
C TYR A 346 15.48 -7.11 18.49
N LEU A 347 15.67 -7.02 17.17
CA LEU A 347 16.71 -6.15 16.56
C LEU A 347 16.15 -4.94 15.79
N ARG A 348 14.83 -4.88 15.59
CA ARG A 348 14.15 -3.74 14.96
C ARG A 348 14.19 -2.52 15.89
N ARG A 349 14.69 -1.39 15.35
CA ARG A 349 14.73 -0.12 16.08
C ARG A 349 13.33 0.48 16.27
N ILE A 350 13.12 1.10 17.42
CA ILE A 350 11.92 1.81 17.85
C ILE A 350 12.30 3.30 17.86
N PRO A 351 11.73 4.12 16.96
CA PRO A 351 12.16 5.51 16.81
C PRO A 351 11.56 6.46 17.85
N GLY A 352 10.45 6.10 18.49
CA GLY A 352 9.76 6.95 19.47
C GLY A 352 8.82 6.14 20.38
N ALA A 353 8.31 6.78 21.43
CA ALA A 353 7.47 6.14 22.44
C ALA A 353 6.16 5.56 21.87
N ALA A 354 5.57 6.22 20.87
CA ALA A 354 4.33 5.78 20.22
C ALA A 354 4.46 4.45 19.46
N PHE A 355 5.67 4.06 19.07
CA PHE A 355 5.93 2.83 18.31
C PHE A 355 6.14 1.60 19.23
N ILE A 356 6.08 1.80 20.55
CA ILE A 356 6.17 0.71 21.53
C ILE A 356 4.79 0.05 21.66
N LYS A 357 4.71 -1.25 21.34
CA LYS A 357 3.46 -2.01 21.49
C LYS A 357 3.00 -2.01 22.96
N PRO A 358 1.70 -1.86 23.26
CA PRO A 358 1.19 -1.91 24.65
C PRO A 358 1.61 -3.17 25.43
N SER A 359 1.70 -4.31 24.74
CA SER A 359 2.14 -5.58 25.33
C SER A 359 3.62 -5.65 25.71
N ALA A 360 4.45 -4.70 25.26
CA ALA A 360 5.88 -4.65 25.59
C ALA A 360 6.14 -4.02 26.96
N PHE A 361 5.22 -3.18 27.46
CA PHE A 361 5.34 -2.57 28.78
C PHE A 361 5.32 -3.66 29.87
N ARG A 362 6.11 -3.45 30.93
CA ARG A 362 6.38 -4.38 32.05
C ARG A 362 7.11 -5.68 31.69
N LYS A 363 7.24 -6.04 30.41
CA LYS A 363 7.88 -7.29 29.95
C LYS A 363 9.23 -7.09 29.27
N LYS A 364 9.40 -6.00 28.51
CA LYS A 364 10.61 -5.75 27.72
C LYS A 364 11.49 -4.66 28.33
N THR A 365 12.76 -4.67 27.96
CA THR A 365 13.73 -3.60 28.25
C THR A 365 14.20 -2.94 26.97
N LEU A 366 14.38 -1.62 27.00
CA LEU A 366 14.99 -0.87 25.90
C LEU A 366 16.48 -0.66 26.19
N PHE A 367 17.32 -1.04 25.25
CA PHE A 367 18.75 -0.73 25.27
C PHE A 367 19.03 0.41 24.29
N GLY A 368 19.75 1.44 24.71
CA GLY A 368 19.96 2.62 23.88
C GLY A 368 21.06 3.53 24.39
N ARG A 369 21.44 4.51 23.56
CA ARG A 369 22.39 5.56 23.92
C ARG A 369 21.64 6.84 24.28
N VAL A 370 22.03 7.48 25.38
CA VAL A 370 21.45 8.77 25.79
C VAL A 370 21.98 9.88 24.89
N THR A 371 21.07 10.62 24.27
CA THR A 371 21.40 11.68 23.30
C THR A 371 21.33 13.07 23.89
N SER A 372 20.37 13.31 24.77
CA SER A 372 20.20 14.58 25.48
C SER A 372 19.50 14.36 26.81
N VAL A 373 19.74 15.24 27.77
CA VAL A 373 19.04 15.31 29.05
C VAL A 373 18.34 16.66 29.07
N GLY A 374 17.01 16.65 29.21
CA GLY A 374 16.20 17.87 29.19
C GLY A 374 15.88 18.38 30.59
N ASP A 375 15.72 17.45 31.53
CA ASP A 375 15.06 17.68 32.82
C ASP A 375 15.84 16.93 33.91
N GLY A 376 15.63 17.26 35.19
CA GLY A 376 16.28 16.58 36.33
C GLY A 376 15.89 15.11 36.52
N ASP A 377 14.78 14.66 35.91
CA ASP A 377 14.27 13.28 35.92
C ASP A 377 13.97 12.72 34.51
N GLY A 378 14.35 13.44 33.45
CA GLY A 378 13.93 13.19 32.06
C GLY A 378 15.06 13.29 31.02
N PHE A 379 15.11 12.34 30.08
CA PHE A 379 16.12 12.34 29.01
C PHE A 379 15.64 11.66 27.72
N HIS A 380 16.36 11.89 26.62
CA HIS A 380 16.10 11.25 25.33
C HIS A 380 17.04 10.08 25.07
N LEU A 381 16.45 8.95 24.69
CA LEU A 381 17.14 7.69 24.40
C LEU A 381 17.07 7.37 22.90
N PHE A 382 18.21 7.16 22.27
CA PHE A 382 18.28 6.57 20.94
C PHE A 382 18.37 5.04 21.06
N HIS A 383 17.33 4.33 20.64
CA HIS A 383 17.28 2.87 20.76
C HIS A 383 18.29 2.19 19.84
N THR A 384 19.19 1.38 20.43
CA THR A 384 20.26 0.64 19.75
C THR A 384 20.15 -0.86 20.06
N PRO A 385 19.11 -1.55 19.53
CA PRO A 385 18.84 -2.94 19.88
C PRO A 385 20.04 -3.83 19.54
N GLY A 386 20.39 -4.74 20.46
CA GLY A 386 21.56 -5.62 20.33
C GLY A 386 22.92 -4.95 20.55
N GLY A 387 22.99 -3.61 20.65
CA GLY A 387 24.21 -2.88 20.97
C GLY A 387 25.38 -3.20 20.03
N ARG A 388 26.60 -3.23 20.59
CA ARG A 388 27.84 -3.49 19.83
C ARG A 388 27.83 -4.85 19.12
N GLY A 389 27.17 -5.87 19.69
CA GLY A 389 27.10 -7.21 19.11
C GLY A 389 26.34 -7.25 17.77
N VAL A 390 25.53 -6.23 17.46
CA VAL A 390 24.74 -6.14 16.22
C VAL A 390 25.15 -4.92 15.40
N GLY A 391 26.42 -4.53 15.50
CA GLY A 391 27.01 -3.50 14.66
C GLY A 391 26.95 -2.06 15.20
N TRP A 392 26.27 -1.78 16.30
CA TRP A 392 26.19 -0.39 16.80
C TRP A 392 27.55 0.11 17.33
N GLY A 393 28.07 1.16 16.71
CA GLY A 393 29.36 1.78 17.04
C GLY A 393 30.53 1.43 16.12
N TRP A 394 30.39 0.41 15.26
CA TRP A 394 31.43 0.06 14.27
C TRP A 394 30.87 -0.14 12.85
N LEU A 395 29.61 -0.58 12.71
CA LEU A 395 28.89 -0.67 11.43
C LEU A 395 27.74 0.33 11.36
N ARG A 396 26.98 0.48 12.45
CA ARG A 396 25.83 1.39 12.58
C ARG A 396 26.20 2.55 13.51
N LYS A 397 26.27 3.77 12.96
CA LYS A 397 26.60 4.98 13.74
C LYS A 397 25.35 5.54 14.43
N VAL A 398 25.53 6.04 15.65
CA VAL A 398 24.49 6.80 16.35
C VAL A 398 24.61 8.27 15.93
N PRO A 399 23.54 8.90 15.41
CA PRO A 399 23.56 10.31 15.03
C PRO A 399 23.90 11.22 16.22
N GLU A 400 24.71 12.26 15.97
CA GLU A 400 25.08 13.26 17.00
C GLU A 400 24.43 14.63 16.74
N LYS A 401 24.08 14.94 15.49
CA LYS A 401 23.48 16.22 15.13
C LYS A 401 22.02 16.30 15.59
N ARG A 402 21.63 17.43 16.21
CA ARG A 402 20.27 17.68 16.70
C ARG A 402 19.19 17.48 15.63
N ARG A 403 19.44 17.90 14.38
CA ARG A 403 18.53 17.72 13.23
C ARG A 403 18.25 16.24 12.91
N GLU A 404 19.24 15.38 13.07
CA GLU A 404 19.14 13.94 12.77
C GLU A 404 18.46 13.14 13.89
N LEU A 405 18.40 13.73 15.10
CA LEU A 405 17.80 13.14 16.30
C LEU A 405 16.33 13.55 16.52
N LYS A 406 15.87 14.60 15.82
CA LYS A 406 14.47 15.04 15.85
C LYS A 406 13.54 13.89 15.44
N ASP A 407 12.50 13.66 16.25
CA ASP A 407 11.48 12.60 16.06
C ASP A 407 12.04 11.16 15.95
N ARG A 408 13.29 10.97 16.38
CA ARG A 408 14.05 9.71 16.28
C ARG A 408 14.60 9.26 17.64
N THR A 409 14.07 9.82 18.73
CA THR A 409 14.44 9.46 20.09
C THR A 409 13.20 9.15 20.92
N ILE A 410 13.38 8.30 21.93
CA ILE A 410 12.36 7.94 22.89
C ILE A 410 12.57 8.83 24.11
N SER A 411 11.59 9.67 24.46
CA SER A 411 11.62 10.42 25.70
C SER A 411 11.35 9.47 26.88
N ILE A 412 12.28 9.42 27.83
CA ILE A 412 12.25 8.57 29.03
C ILE A 412 12.09 9.45 30.25
N ARG A 413 11.14 9.09 31.13
CA ARG A 413 11.00 9.63 32.48
C ARG A 413 11.41 8.59 33.51
N LEU A 414 12.24 8.98 34.47
CA LEU A 414 12.67 8.08 35.54
C LEU A 414 11.48 7.70 36.43
N ALA A 415 11.32 6.40 36.65
CA ALA A 415 10.25 5.86 37.48
C ALA A 415 10.52 6.09 38.98
N GLY A 416 9.50 6.53 39.73
CA GLY A 416 9.54 6.67 41.19
C GLY A 416 10.36 7.84 41.72
N VAL A 417 10.80 8.75 40.85
CA VAL A 417 11.65 9.89 41.18
C VAL A 417 10.98 11.18 40.69
N ASP A 418 11.02 12.22 41.51
CA ASP A 418 10.61 13.58 41.12
C ASP A 418 11.74 14.55 41.48
N ALA A 419 12.36 15.13 40.47
CA ALA A 419 13.45 16.09 40.62
C ALA A 419 12.90 17.52 40.76
N PRO A 420 13.65 18.47 41.37
CA PRO A 420 13.27 19.87 41.43
C PRO A 420 13.10 20.46 40.02
N GLU A 421 12.06 21.26 39.82
CA GLU A 421 11.75 21.85 38.52
C GLU A 421 12.72 22.97 38.16
N GLY A 422 13.24 22.93 36.93
CA GLY A 422 14.05 24.01 36.36
C GLY A 422 13.21 25.23 36.00
N ALA A 423 13.89 26.34 35.66
CA ALA A 423 13.21 27.54 35.19
C ALA A 423 12.48 27.26 33.87
N HIS A 424 11.19 27.58 33.80
CA HIS A 424 10.35 27.29 32.63
C HIS A 424 9.25 28.33 32.48
N PHE A 425 9.08 28.89 31.28
CA PHE A 425 8.09 29.93 30.94
C PHE A 425 7.94 31.06 31.97
N GLY A 426 9.05 31.74 32.30
CA GLY A 426 9.05 32.89 33.21
C GLY A 426 8.98 32.54 34.71
N ARG A 427 8.95 31.25 35.08
CA ARG A 427 8.98 30.80 36.48
C ARG A 427 10.42 30.62 36.98
N PRO A 428 10.72 30.99 38.24
CA PRO A 428 12.03 30.74 38.83
C PRO A 428 12.28 29.23 38.97
N ALA A 429 13.55 28.82 38.87
CA ALA A 429 13.94 27.44 39.15
C ALA A 429 13.80 27.13 40.64
N GLN A 430 13.43 25.89 40.98
CA GLN A 430 13.53 25.43 42.35
C GLN A 430 15.00 25.31 42.78
N PRO A 431 15.32 25.51 44.07
CA PRO A 431 16.63 25.18 44.61
C PRO A 431 17.04 23.75 44.21
N TYR A 432 18.32 23.56 43.86
CA TYR A 432 18.90 22.28 43.44
C TYR A 432 18.43 21.72 42.08
N ALA A 433 17.58 22.42 41.32
CA ALA A 433 17.16 22.00 39.98
C ALA A 433 18.34 21.90 39.00
N ASP A 434 19.19 22.93 38.95
CA ASP A 434 20.37 22.96 38.08
C ASP A 434 21.40 21.89 38.49
N GLU A 435 21.55 21.64 39.78
CA GLU A 435 22.45 20.60 40.30
C GLU A 435 21.98 19.20 39.92
N ALA A 436 20.67 18.93 40.02
CA ALA A 436 20.06 17.67 39.61
C ALA A 436 20.24 17.45 38.10
N LEU A 437 19.95 18.47 37.27
CA LEU A 437 20.13 18.42 35.82
C LEU A 437 21.60 18.19 35.44
N LYS A 438 22.52 18.95 36.02
CA LYS A 438 23.97 18.84 35.77
C LYS A 438 24.50 17.48 36.17
N TRP A 439 24.07 16.96 37.33
CA TRP A 439 24.47 15.64 37.79
C TRP A 439 23.97 14.55 36.83
N LEU A 440 22.67 14.57 36.49
CA LEU A 440 22.09 13.57 35.60
C LEU A 440 22.79 13.59 34.24
N THR A 441 22.97 14.78 33.66
CA THR A 441 23.72 14.99 32.42
C THR A 441 25.09 14.34 32.47
N ASN A 442 25.91 14.67 33.47
CA ASN A 442 27.25 14.10 33.62
C ASN A 442 27.25 12.58 33.85
N TYR A 443 26.20 12.07 34.50
CA TYR A 443 26.09 10.67 34.85
C TYR A 443 25.70 9.77 33.67
N ILE A 444 24.80 10.23 32.77
CA ILE A 444 24.22 9.39 31.72
C ILE A 444 24.44 9.88 30.27
N LEU A 445 24.76 11.15 30.03
CA LEU A 445 24.89 11.68 28.67
C LEU A 445 25.92 10.90 27.85
N HIS A 446 25.57 10.60 26.60
CA HIS A 446 26.38 9.80 25.67
C HIS A 446 26.72 8.38 26.12
N ARG A 447 26.14 7.87 27.22
CA ARG A 447 26.33 6.49 27.67
C ARG A 447 25.21 5.58 27.19
N ASN A 448 25.50 4.28 27.15
CA ASN A 448 24.49 3.26 26.90
C ASN A 448 23.76 2.91 28.20
N VAL A 449 22.44 2.90 28.15
CA VAL A 449 21.57 2.60 29.29
C VAL A 449 20.56 1.51 28.93
N ARG A 450 20.09 0.80 29.95
CA ARG A 450 19.00 -0.18 29.85
C ARG A 450 17.80 0.32 30.64
N ALA A 451 16.70 0.59 29.95
CA ALA A 451 15.46 1.09 30.52
C ALA A 451 14.42 -0.03 30.62
N HIS A 452 13.92 -0.30 31.83
CA HIS A 452 12.81 -1.21 32.09
C HIS A 452 11.51 -0.41 32.03
N ILE A 453 10.72 -0.65 30.98
CA ILE A 453 9.57 0.21 30.63
C ILE A 453 8.31 -0.25 31.35
N TYR A 454 7.57 0.66 31.98
CA TYR A 454 6.35 0.30 32.73
C TYR A 454 5.07 0.80 32.08
N LYS A 455 5.06 2.05 31.63
CA LYS A 455 3.91 2.68 30.99
C LYS A 455 4.33 3.90 30.20
N ARG A 456 3.38 4.42 29.43
CA ARG A 456 3.48 5.71 28.75
C ARG A 456 2.70 6.76 29.54
N ASP A 457 3.26 7.96 29.71
CA ASP A 457 2.58 9.07 30.37
C ASP A 457 1.76 9.92 29.36
N GLN A 458 1.03 10.92 29.89
CA GLN A 458 0.19 11.85 29.11
C GLN A 458 0.98 12.72 28.12
N TYR A 459 2.30 12.88 28.34
CA TYR A 459 3.20 13.65 27.48
C TYR A 459 3.94 12.76 26.47
N ASN A 460 3.46 11.53 26.26
CA ASN A 460 4.07 10.54 25.36
C ASN A 460 5.51 10.17 25.75
N ARG A 461 5.87 10.28 27.04
CA ARG A 461 7.15 9.82 27.60
C ARG A 461 6.99 8.42 28.18
N VAL A 462 8.07 7.64 28.15
CA VAL A 462 8.08 6.29 28.71
C VAL A 462 8.58 6.34 30.15
N VAL A 463 7.73 5.95 31.09
CA VAL A 463 8.10 5.81 32.51
C VAL A 463 8.89 4.52 32.69
N ALA A 464 10.15 4.63 33.12
CA ALA A 464 11.06 3.48 33.18
C ALA A 464 12.08 3.55 34.33
N THR A 465 12.47 2.38 34.85
CA THR A 465 13.66 2.25 35.69
C THR A 465 14.89 2.07 34.81
N VAL A 466 15.86 2.97 34.97
CA VAL A 466 17.02 3.05 34.07
C VAL A 466 18.28 2.60 34.79
N TYR A 467 19.00 1.69 34.15
CA TYR A 467 20.29 1.20 34.61
C TYR A 467 21.40 1.63 33.66
N VAL A 468 22.48 2.14 34.23
CA VAL A 468 23.72 2.45 33.50
C VAL A 468 24.84 1.53 33.97
N TRP A 469 25.67 1.06 33.05
CA TRP A 469 26.86 0.29 33.41
C TRP A 469 27.96 1.24 33.88
N ARG A 470 28.45 1.04 35.11
CA ARG A 470 29.58 1.79 35.65
C ARG A 470 30.62 0.84 36.22
N PHE A 471 31.84 0.93 35.68
CA PHE A 471 32.96 0.06 36.00
C PHE A 471 32.58 -1.42 35.84
N LEU A 472 32.16 -2.09 36.92
CA LEU A 472 31.80 -3.50 36.97
C LEU A 472 30.35 -3.76 37.45
N ARG A 473 29.53 -2.72 37.67
CA ARG A 473 28.17 -2.89 38.20
C ARG A 473 27.15 -2.04 37.46
N HIS A 474 25.95 -2.59 37.29
CA HIS A 474 24.76 -1.83 36.90
C HIS A 474 24.31 -0.96 38.07
N ARG A 475 24.12 0.34 37.81
CA ARG A 475 23.60 1.30 38.79
C ARG A 475 22.25 1.80 38.33
N ASN A 476 21.27 1.78 39.24
CA ASN A 476 19.97 2.39 39.02
C ASN A 476 20.12 3.91 39.11
N VAL A 477 19.88 4.61 38.00
CA VAL A 477 20.09 6.05 37.87
C VAL A 477 19.18 6.84 38.83
N GLY A 478 17.90 6.46 38.91
CA GLY A 478 16.93 7.14 39.78
C GLY A 478 17.26 6.98 41.26
N LEU A 479 17.69 5.78 41.66
CA LEU A 479 18.12 5.53 43.05
C LEU A 479 19.37 6.36 43.42
N GLU A 480 20.29 6.56 42.48
CA GLU A 480 21.51 7.34 42.70
C GLU A 480 21.25 8.85 42.79
N LEU A 481 20.18 9.37 42.17
CA LEU A 481 19.66 10.73 42.37
C LEU A 481 19.12 10.91 43.79
N VAL A 482 18.25 9.99 44.23
CA VAL A 482 17.62 10.04 45.56
C VAL A 482 18.66 9.93 46.69
N LYS A 483 19.64 9.02 46.56
CA LYS A 483 20.75 8.88 47.53
C LYS A 483 21.56 10.16 47.73
N ARG A 484 21.62 11.03 46.73
CA ARG A 484 22.37 12.30 46.76
C ARG A 484 21.50 13.47 47.22
N GLY A 485 20.21 13.25 47.48
CA GLY A 485 19.28 14.32 47.80
C GLY A 485 19.04 15.28 46.62
N LEU A 486 19.13 14.77 45.38
CA LEU A 486 18.87 15.54 44.16
C LEU A 486 17.48 15.26 43.58
N ALA A 487 16.72 14.36 44.20
CA ALA A 487 15.33 14.11 43.87
C ALA A 487 14.59 13.50 45.07
N THR A 488 13.27 13.64 45.06
CA THR A 488 12.33 13.06 46.03
C THR A 488 11.72 11.77 45.48
N THR A 489 11.22 10.89 46.35
CA THR A 489 10.42 9.75 45.91
C THR A 489 8.96 10.16 45.68
N TYR A 490 8.30 9.55 44.70
CA TYR A 490 6.96 9.97 44.30
C TYR A 490 5.86 9.50 45.28
N GLU A 491 5.23 10.41 46.02
CA GLU A 491 4.33 10.09 47.15
C GLU A 491 2.84 9.83 46.78
N ALA A 492 2.46 9.76 45.50
CA ALA A 492 1.03 9.60 45.16
C ALA A 492 0.43 8.25 45.56
N LYS A 493 -0.76 8.30 46.18
CA LYS A 493 -1.58 7.13 46.57
C LYS A 493 -1.99 6.23 45.40
N SER A 494 -2.01 6.73 44.16
CA SER A 494 -2.26 5.93 42.95
C SER A 494 -1.42 6.42 41.76
N GLY A 495 -0.74 5.50 41.07
CA GLY A 495 -0.09 5.78 39.77
C GLY A 495 1.43 5.92 39.76
N ALA A 496 2.11 5.78 40.90
CA ALA A 496 3.58 5.74 40.98
C ALA A 496 4.11 4.35 40.59
N GLU A 497 5.04 4.27 39.65
CA GLU A 497 5.71 3.02 39.30
C GLU A 497 7.11 3.00 39.91
N PHE A 498 7.38 2.03 40.79
CA PHE A 498 8.71 1.85 41.42
C PHE A 498 9.41 0.56 40.97
N GLY A 499 8.78 -0.25 40.11
CA GLY A 499 9.34 -1.53 39.67
C GLY A 499 9.61 -2.52 40.81
N GLY A 500 8.82 -2.47 41.89
CA GLY A 500 9.01 -3.30 43.08
C GLY A 500 10.12 -2.82 44.04
N LEU A 501 10.75 -1.67 43.79
CA LEU A 501 11.86 -1.13 44.60
C LEU A 501 11.46 0.01 45.54
N LYS A 502 10.17 0.17 45.83
CA LYS A 502 9.63 1.31 46.61
C LYS A 502 10.36 1.50 47.95
N ASP A 503 10.45 0.44 48.75
CA ASP A 503 11.11 0.47 50.07
C ASP A 503 12.58 0.87 49.99
N VAL A 504 13.27 0.51 48.90
CA VAL A 504 14.68 0.85 48.69
C VAL A 504 14.84 2.34 48.41
N TYR A 505 13.92 2.91 47.64
CA TYR A 505 13.87 4.33 47.34
C TYR A 505 13.53 5.14 48.59
N GLU A 506 12.53 4.74 49.36
CA GLU A 506 12.14 5.39 50.62
C GLU A 506 13.27 5.36 51.66
N LYS A 507 13.94 4.20 51.83
CA LYS A 507 15.13 4.08 52.68
C LYS A 507 16.27 4.97 52.20
N ALA A 508 16.47 5.09 50.89
CA ALA A 508 17.50 5.97 50.34
C ALA A 508 17.20 7.45 50.61
N GLU A 509 15.94 7.86 50.47
CA GLU A 509 15.50 9.22 50.77
C GLU A 509 15.62 9.55 52.26
N ALA A 510 15.16 8.66 53.14
CA ALA A 510 15.30 8.82 54.59
C ALA A 510 16.77 8.96 55.01
N ASN A 511 17.67 8.21 54.37
CA ASN A 511 19.11 8.34 54.59
C ASN A 511 19.67 9.67 54.09
N ALA A 512 19.22 10.17 52.93
CA ALA A 512 19.63 11.46 52.40
C ALA A 512 19.15 12.63 53.28
N LYS A 513 17.91 12.55 53.79
CA LYS A 513 17.33 13.47 54.78
C LYS A 513 18.15 13.50 56.06
N ARG A 514 18.43 12.34 56.65
CA ARG A 514 19.25 12.21 57.87
C ARG A 514 20.65 12.80 57.71
N LYS A 515 21.24 12.64 56.52
CA LYS A 515 22.59 13.17 56.21
C LYS A 515 22.58 14.62 55.69
N ARG A 516 21.41 15.27 55.60
CA ARG A 516 21.25 16.64 55.08
C ARG A 516 21.94 16.86 53.73
N LEU A 517 21.74 15.94 52.79
CA LEU A 517 22.36 15.98 51.45
C LEU A 517 21.49 16.72 50.44
N GLY A 518 22.10 17.51 49.56
CA GLY A 518 21.42 18.21 48.46
C GLY A 518 20.28 19.10 48.97
N MET A 519 19.07 18.90 48.43
CA MET A 519 17.87 19.66 48.82
C MET A 519 17.49 19.55 50.30
N TRP A 520 18.03 18.57 51.02
CA TRP A 520 17.80 18.37 52.46
C TRP A 520 18.78 19.13 53.36
N SER A 521 19.71 19.91 52.79
CA SER A 521 20.71 20.67 53.55
C SER A 521 20.20 22.02 54.08
N GLY A 522 19.14 22.57 53.49
CA GLY A 522 18.52 23.85 53.88
C GLY A 522 17.63 23.76 55.12
N LYS A 523 17.03 24.88 55.51
CA LYS A 523 16.05 24.92 56.61
C LYS A 523 14.77 24.19 56.20
N ALA A 524 14.21 23.39 57.11
CA ALA A 524 12.97 22.63 56.84
C ALA A 524 11.76 23.51 56.49
N SER A 525 11.74 24.77 56.95
CA SER A 525 10.69 25.76 56.64
C SER A 525 10.76 26.33 55.22
N GLU A 526 11.92 26.25 54.57
CA GLU A 526 12.14 26.77 53.21
C GLU A 526 12.06 25.65 52.15
N PHE A 527 11.88 24.40 52.59
CA PHE A 527 11.78 23.26 51.70
C PHE A 527 10.38 23.14 51.11
N GLU A 528 10.27 23.27 49.79
CA GLU A 528 9.09 22.93 49.02
C GLU A 528 9.38 21.68 48.18
N SER A 529 8.53 20.65 48.27
CA SER A 529 8.72 19.45 47.45
C SER A 529 8.43 19.76 45.97
N PRO A 530 9.07 19.06 45.01
CA PRO A 530 8.81 19.29 43.58
C PRO A 530 7.33 19.17 43.20
N ARG A 531 6.61 18.27 43.88
CA ARG A 531 5.16 18.11 43.74
C ARG A 531 4.39 19.32 44.26
N ALA A 532 4.70 19.79 45.47
CA ALA A 532 4.01 20.93 46.08
C ALA A 532 4.14 22.18 45.19
N TYR A 533 5.33 22.40 44.65
CA TYR A 533 5.60 23.45 43.67
C TYR A 533 4.73 23.31 42.41
N LYS A 534 4.66 22.11 41.81
CA LYS A 534 3.80 21.85 40.63
C LYS A 534 2.33 22.12 40.89
N SER A 535 1.81 21.69 42.04
CA SER A 535 0.41 21.96 42.42
C SER A 535 0.15 23.45 42.64
N ARG A 536 1.08 24.17 43.25
CA ARG A 536 0.98 25.63 43.45
C ARG A 536 1.00 26.37 42.12
N SER A 537 1.90 26.00 41.22
CA SER A 537 1.99 26.61 39.89
C SER A 537 0.80 26.27 38.99
N ALA A 538 0.23 25.05 39.09
CA ALA A 538 -0.97 24.69 38.31
C ALA A 538 -2.23 25.43 38.76
N GLY A 539 -2.34 25.76 40.05
CA GLY A 539 -3.44 26.58 40.59
C GLY A 539 -3.40 28.04 40.14
N GLN A 540 -2.22 28.58 39.81
CA GLN A 540 -2.06 29.95 39.30
C GLN A 540 -2.41 30.10 37.81
N ASP A 541 -2.42 29.02 37.02
CA ASP A 541 -2.83 29.03 35.61
C ASP A 541 -4.36 28.86 35.43
N SER A 542 -5.08 28.57 36.52
CA SER A 542 -6.53 28.30 36.53
C SER A 542 -7.38 29.49 37.04
N GLN A 543 -6.73 30.61 37.35
CA GLN A 543 -7.31 31.93 37.64
C GLN A 543 -6.91 32.87 36.51
#